data_AF-A0A1Y1VUS6-F1
#
_entry.id   AF-A0A1Y1VUS6-F1
#
_cell.length_a   1.000
_cell.length_b   1.000
_cell.length_c   1.000
_cell.angle_alpha   90.00
_cell.angle_beta   90.00
_cell.angle_gamma   90.00
#
_symmetry.space_group_name_H-M   'P 1'
#
loop_
_entity.id
_entity.type
_entity.pdbx_description
1 polymer ?
#
loop_
_entity_poly.entity_id
_entity_poly.type
_entity_poly.pdbx_seq_one_letter_code
_entity_poly.pdbx_strand_id
1 'polypeptide(L)'
;MKSLLSLFVIALAATSIEGAPKYSYDQCGSRYGTCAPGLCCSKWGSCGSTSEYCSTGCQTKFGSCSGSASKPTTTVPTPLRQLNEQCGSGFGSCASGLCCSEWGWCGYSSDHCTGGCQKQFGTCSASSTTAATLPTTTKSPTPTPLKQLNEQCGVITGCKAPGTFAVTYDDGPSVLTSGLLDYLDEVKVKATFFVNGNNRKNGDTGNPMLTIYELADVVRRAYNSGHQICSHTWAHTDIITVNEEEVVYEMTRLNHAFSKILGKVPTCMRPPYGDTDGPSRKILYKMGYTVVSWNVDPVDWNPVNSIDEMYQEYIDQTGSTSTKVGKFISLNHDVWNTTADFRPESYPKTIPLAKRSIDYLLERGWKVVNLAECLQSPPLYRDPNPSDSKCGTKACV
;
A
#
# COMPACT_ATOMS: atom_id res chain seq x y z
N MET A 1 64.80 -18.52 -14.77
CA MET A 1 63.52 -18.92 -15.39
C MET A 1 62.45 -17.96 -14.89
N LYS A 2 61.79 -17.24 -15.81
CA LYS A 2 60.85 -16.15 -15.54
C LYS A 2 59.54 -16.69 -14.96
N SER A 3 59.10 -16.18 -13.82
CA SER A 3 57.77 -16.50 -13.24
C SER A 3 56.73 -15.60 -13.90
N LEU A 4 55.77 -16.20 -14.61
CA LEU A 4 54.65 -15.50 -15.25
C LEU A 4 53.59 -15.16 -14.21
N LEU A 5 53.38 -13.87 -13.98
CA LEU A 5 52.18 -13.32 -13.34
C LEU A 5 51.04 -13.34 -14.37
N SER A 6 50.03 -14.19 -14.17
CA SER A 6 48.85 -14.23 -15.04
C SER A 6 47.80 -13.26 -14.51
N LEU A 7 47.69 -12.09 -15.15
CA LEU A 7 46.63 -11.10 -14.92
C LEU A 7 45.32 -11.64 -15.51
N PHE A 8 44.33 -11.97 -14.67
CA PHE A 8 42.96 -12.21 -15.12
C PHE A 8 42.24 -10.87 -15.28
N VAL A 9 42.18 -10.37 -16.51
CA VAL A 9 41.30 -9.27 -16.89
C VAL A 9 39.91 -9.87 -17.14
N ILE A 10 38.99 -9.68 -16.19
CA ILE A 10 37.57 -9.98 -16.40
C ILE A 10 37.00 -8.85 -17.27
N ALA A 11 36.86 -9.11 -18.57
CA ALA A 11 36.10 -8.26 -19.47
C ALA A 11 34.62 -8.36 -19.10
N LEU A 12 34.02 -7.26 -18.62
CA LEU A 12 32.57 -7.14 -18.56
C LEU A 12 32.04 -7.07 -20.01
N ALA A 13 31.46 -8.17 -20.48
CA ALA A 13 30.59 -8.15 -21.63
C ALA A 13 29.28 -7.46 -21.24
N ALA A 14 29.04 -6.27 -21.80
CA ALA A 14 27.74 -5.63 -21.76
C ALA A 14 26.77 -6.49 -22.59
N THR A 15 25.90 -7.24 -21.92
CA THR A 15 24.77 -7.90 -22.57
C THR A 15 23.73 -6.84 -22.90
N SER A 16 23.58 -6.55 -24.19
CA SER A 16 22.48 -5.79 -24.77
C SER A 16 21.14 -6.47 -24.44
N ILE A 17 20.34 -5.81 -23.62
CA ILE A 17 18.94 -6.16 -23.36
C ILE A 17 18.09 -5.70 -24.56
N GLU A 18 17.83 -6.62 -25.49
CA GLU A 18 16.68 -6.52 -26.41
C GLU A 18 15.41 -6.95 -25.63
N GLY A 19 14.29 -6.23 -25.61
CA GLY A 19 14.01 -4.88 -26.07
C GLY A 19 13.12 -4.18 -25.05
N ALA A 20 13.44 -2.93 -24.76
CA ALA A 20 12.55 -2.02 -24.05
C ALA A 20 11.19 -1.93 -24.78
N PRO A 21 10.07 -1.70 -24.07
CA PRO A 21 8.81 -1.45 -24.73
C PRO A 21 9.01 -0.30 -25.72
N LYS A 22 8.68 -0.56 -26.99
CA LYS A 22 8.83 0.38 -28.12
C LYS A 22 8.09 1.70 -27.89
N TYR A 23 7.23 1.73 -26.88
CA TYR A 23 6.42 2.86 -26.50
C TYR A 23 6.29 2.99 -24.98
N SER A 24 6.16 4.23 -24.50
CA SER A 24 5.97 4.62 -23.10
C SER A 24 4.53 5.09 -22.84
N TYR A 25 4.01 4.87 -21.63
CA TYR A 25 2.69 5.34 -21.21
C TYR A 25 2.74 6.56 -20.29
N ASP A 26 3.93 6.90 -19.77
CA ASP A 26 4.09 7.91 -18.73
C ASP A 26 4.99 9.07 -19.19
N GLN A 27 6.20 8.76 -19.68
CA GLN A 27 7.20 9.76 -20.09
C GLN A 27 7.62 9.63 -21.55
N CYS A 28 7.91 10.75 -22.20
CA CYS A 28 8.31 10.79 -23.61
C CYS A 28 9.32 11.92 -23.86
N GLY A 29 10.01 11.84 -24.99
CA GLY A 29 11.04 12.80 -25.36
C GLY A 29 12.33 12.10 -25.80
N SER A 30 13.35 12.89 -26.15
CA SER A 30 14.63 12.37 -26.65
C SER A 30 15.31 11.38 -25.71
N ARG A 31 15.03 11.46 -24.41
CA ARG A 31 15.58 10.58 -23.37
C ARG A 31 14.71 9.36 -23.06
N TYR A 32 13.41 9.41 -23.35
CA TYR A 32 12.40 8.45 -22.86
C TYR A 32 11.64 7.72 -23.99
N GLY A 33 11.79 8.16 -25.24
CA GLY A 33 11.17 7.51 -26.40
C GLY A 33 9.76 8.03 -26.72
N THR A 34 9.05 7.27 -27.57
CA THR A 34 7.70 7.61 -28.08
C THR A 34 6.59 7.12 -27.17
N CYS A 35 5.49 7.86 -27.07
CA CYS A 35 4.29 7.42 -26.39
C CYS A 35 3.60 6.26 -27.11
N ALA A 36 2.78 5.50 -26.38
CA ALA A 36 1.94 4.45 -26.93
C ALA A 36 0.99 4.97 -28.02
N PRO A 37 0.60 4.13 -29.01
CA PRO A 37 -0.30 4.53 -30.07
C PRO A 37 -1.57 5.21 -29.54
N GLY A 38 -1.86 6.41 -30.06
CA GLY A 38 -3.02 7.20 -29.66
C GLY A 38 -2.77 8.17 -28.50
N LEU A 39 -1.57 8.19 -27.92
CA LEU A 39 -1.17 9.16 -26.90
C LEU A 39 -0.29 10.28 -27.49
N CYS A 40 -0.49 11.49 -26.98
CA CYS A 40 0.28 12.68 -27.27
C CYS A 40 1.46 12.79 -26.29
N CYS A 41 2.58 13.33 -26.77
CA CYS A 41 3.71 13.66 -25.91
C CYS A 41 3.67 15.15 -25.58
N SER A 42 3.38 15.52 -24.33
CA SER A 42 3.26 16.91 -23.92
C SER A 42 4.59 17.66 -24.02
N LYS A 43 4.55 19.00 -23.97
CA LYS A 43 5.77 19.84 -23.92
C LYS A 43 6.67 19.55 -22.72
N TRP A 44 6.14 18.90 -21.68
CA TRP A 44 6.85 18.53 -20.45
C TRP A 44 7.40 17.11 -20.49
N GLY A 45 7.24 16.39 -21.60
CA GLY A 45 7.74 15.03 -21.75
C GLY A 45 6.87 13.98 -21.06
N SER A 46 5.56 14.17 -21.06
CA SER A 46 4.59 13.21 -20.51
C SER A 46 3.63 12.69 -21.56
N CYS A 47 3.23 11.42 -21.47
CA CYS A 47 2.26 10.81 -22.38
C CYS A 47 0.83 10.96 -21.88
N GLY A 48 -0.11 11.32 -22.76
CA GLY A 48 -1.52 11.43 -22.39
C GLY A 48 -2.43 11.71 -23.59
N SER A 49 -3.75 11.59 -23.41
CA SER A 49 -4.76 11.68 -24.48
C SER A 49 -5.66 12.92 -24.39
N THR A 50 -5.49 13.76 -23.36
CA THR A 50 -6.30 14.97 -23.19
C THR A 50 -5.69 16.15 -23.93
N SER A 51 -6.47 17.22 -24.09
CA SER A 51 -6.01 18.47 -24.71
C SER A 51 -4.75 19.03 -24.04
N GLU A 52 -4.54 18.83 -22.75
CA GLU A 52 -3.32 19.26 -22.05
C GLU A 52 -2.03 18.65 -22.63
N TYR A 53 -2.11 17.41 -23.11
CA TYR A 53 -0.98 16.68 -23.71
C TYR A 53 -0.92 16.89 -25.23
N CYS A 54 -2.08 17.03 -25.86
CA CYS A 54 -2.24 17.07 -27.31
C CYS A 54 -2.26 18.49 -27.92
N SER A 55 -2.33 19.55 -27.10
CA SER A 55 -2.43 20.94 -27.58
C SER A 55 -1.04 21.57 -27.80
N THR A 56 -0.94 22.91 -27.65
CA THR A 56 0.26 23.69 -27.93
C THR A 56 1.50 23.18 -27.18
N GLY A 57 2.51 22.77 -27.95
CA GLY A 57 3.77 22.25 -27.44
C GLY A 57 3.87 20.72 -27.41
N CYS A 58 2.89 20.00 -27.95
CA CYS A 58 3.01 18.56 -28.14
C CYS A 58 4.21 18.21 -29.04
N GLN A 59 5.05 17.29 -28.57
CA GLN A 59 6.28 16.85 -29.23
C GLN A 59 5.95 15.78 -30.27
N THR A 60 5.75 16.20 -31.52
CA THR A 60 5.31 15.35 -32.65
C THR A 60 6.24 14.18 -32.97
N LYS A 61 7.53 14.26 -32.61
CA LYS A 61 8.48 13.16 -32.76
C LYS A 61 8.24 12.01 -31.78
N PHE A 62 7.52 12.28 -30.69
CA PHE A 62 7.37 11.36 -29.56
C PHE A 62 5.90 11.07 -29.22
N GLY A 63 4.91 11.57 -29.97
CA GLY A 63 3.49 11.26 -29.76
C GLY A 63 2.55 11.80 -30.85
N SER A 64 1.29 11.38 -30.82
CA SER A 64 0.28 11.67 -31.86
C SER A 64 -0.41 13.02 -31.67
N CYS A 65 0.26 14.12 -32.01
CA CYS A 65 -0.21 15.49 -31.75
C CYS A 65 -1.33 16.03 -32.66
N SER A 66 -1.97 15.20 -33.50
CA SER A 66 -3.08 15.61 -34.35
C SER A 66 -4.38 15.65 -33.53
N GLY A 67 -4.75 16.84 -33.05
CA GLY A 67 -5.89 17.10 -32.15
C GLY A 67 -7.27 16.73 -32.68
N SER A 68 -7.57 15.43 -32.78
CA SER A 68 -8.94 14.91 -32.92
C SER A 68 -8.98 13.48 -32.38
N ALA A 69 -9.57 13.34 -31.19
CA ALA A 69 -9.98 12.04 -30.66
C ALA A 69 -11.02 11.44 -31.62
N SER A 70 -10.58 10.58 -32.53
CA SER A 70 -11.48 9.77 -33.34
C SER A 70 -11.98 8.63 -32.45
N LYS A 71 -13.22 8.76 -31.98
CA LYS A 71 -13.96 7.71 -31.27
C LYS A 71 -14.00 6.44 -32.13
N PRO A 72 -13.57 5.26 -31.63
CA PRO A 72 -13.79 4.03 -32.38
C PRO A 72 -15.28 3.71 -32.34
N THR A 73 -15.90 3.74 -33.52
CA THR A 73 -17.24 3.23 -33.78
C THR A 73 -17.05 2.01 -34.67
N THR A 74 -17.21 0.81 -34.12
CA THR A 74 -17.53 -0.38 -34.94
C THR A 74 -18.11 -1.50 -34.08
N THR A 75 -19.24 -1.98 -34.57
CA THR A 75 -20.03 -3.15 -34.19
C THR A 75 -19.22 -4.45 -34.23
N VAL A 76 -18.74 -4.88 -33.06
CA VAL A 76 -18.43 -6.28 -32.75
C VAL A 76 -19.48 -6.70 -31.70
N PRO A 77 -20.05 -7.92 -31.73
CA PRO A 77 -20.94 -8.35 -30.66
C PRO A 77 -20.14 -8.32 -29.35
N THR A 78 -20.46 -7.38 -28.46
CA THR A 78 -19.80 -7.25 -27.17
C THR A 78 -19.96 -8.58 -26.42
N PRO A 79 -18.87 -9.22 -25.95
CA PRO A 79 -18.97 -10.44 -25.15
C PRO A 79 -19.92 -10.21 -23.97
N LEU A 80 -20.82 -11.17 -23.73
CA LEU A 80 -21.75 -11.07 -22.62
C LEU A 80 -20.98 -11.01 -21.29
N ARG A 81 -21.37 -10.06 -20.45
CA ARG A 81 -20.69 -9.73 -19.20
C ARG A 81 -21.00 -10.77 -18.13
N GLN A 82 -19.95 -11.34 -17.55
CA GLN A 82 -20.06 -12.43 -16.57
C GLN A 82 -20.37 -11.90 -15.16
N LEU A 83 -20.52 -12.80 -14.19
CA LEU A 83 -20.80 -12.45 -12.79
C LEU A 83 -19.79 -11.40 -12.27
N ASN A 84 -20.29 -10.34 -11.63
CA ASN A 84 -19.53 -9.20 -11.10
C ASN A 84 -18.83 -8.33 -12.15
N GLU A 85 -19.19 -8.44 -13.43
CA GLU A 85 -18.73 -7.52 -14.46
C GLU A 85 -19.69 -6.35 -14.68
N GLN A 86 -19.15 -5.20 -15.12
CA GLN A 86 -19.94 -4.01 -15.42
C GLN A 86 -20.82 -4.20 -16.65
N CYS A 87 -22.06 -3.73 -16.55
CA CYS A 87 -23.09 -3.80 -17.58
C CYS A 87 -23.88 -2.49 -17.64
N GLY A 88 -24.66 -2.32 -18.71
CA GLY A 88 -25.43 -1.09 -18.93
C GLY A 88 -25.05 -0.38 -20.23
N SER A 89 -25.61 0.81 -20.43
CA SER A 89 -25.35 1.63 -21.60
C SER A 89 -23.84 1.91 -21.73
N GLY A 90 -23.22 1.43 -22.80
CA GLY A 90 -21.77 1.55 -23.04
C GLY A 90 -20.90 0.40 -22.50
N PHE A 91 -21.44 -0.50 -21.67
CA PHE A 91 -20.70 -1.61 -21.06
C PHE A 91 -21.14 -3.01 -21.54
N GLY A 92 -22.32 -3.10 -22.15
CA GLY A 92 -22.86 -4.35 -22.71
C GLY A 92 -23.85 -5.04 -21.77
N SER A 93 -24.37 -6.18 -22.23
CA SER A 93 -25.38 -6.97 -21.51
C SER A 93 -24.77 -8.13 -20.75
N CYS A 94 -25.34 -8.46 -19.60
CA CYS A 94 -24.97 -9.61 -18.79
C CYS A 94 -25.27 -10.94 -19.49
N ALA A 95 -24.51 -11.96 -19.11
CA ALA A 95 -24.75 -13.35 -19.48
C ALA A 95 -26.15 -13.81 -19.03
N SER A 96 -26.69 -14.80 -19.73
CA SER A 96 -28.04 -15.31 -19.47
C SER A 96 -28.20 -15.75 -18.01
N GLY A 97 -29.30 -15.34 -17.38
CA GLY A 97 -29.59 -15.61 -15.97
C GLY A 97 -28.99 -14.60 -14.97
N LEU A 98 -28.17 -13.67 -15.45
CA LEU A 98 -27.66 -12.54 -14.66
C LEU A 98 -28.43 -11.26 -14.97
N CYS A 99 -28.78 -10.55 -13.92
CA CYS A 99 -29.35 -9.21 -14.00
C CYS A 99 -28.26 -8.15 -14.02
N CYS A 100 -28.46 -7.12 -14.84
CA CYS A 100 -27.73 -5.88 -14.68
C CYS A 100 -28.44 -5.01 -13.64
N SER A 101 -27.86 -4.86 -12.45
CA SER A 101 -28.44 -4.06 -11.37
C SER A 101 -28.59 -2.60 -11.77
N GLU A 102 -29.40 -1.83 -11.05
CA GLU A 102 -29.50 -0.36 -11.22
C GLU A 102 -28.12 0.34 -11.12
N TRP A 103 -27.16 -0.30 -10.45
CA TRP A 103 -25.79 0.16 -10.25
C TRP A 103 -24.82 -0.27 -11.37
N GLY A 104 -25.31 -0.97 -12.40
CA GLY A 104 -24.52 -1.31 -13.59
C GLY A 104 -23.61 -2.54 -13.42
N TRP A 105 -24.03 -3.55 -12.64
CA TRP A 105 -23.26 -4.77 -12.42
C TRP A 105 -24.08 -6.05 -12.63
N CYS A 106 -23.44 -7.08 -13.20
CA CYS A 106 -24.05 -8.38 -13.44
C CYS A 106 -24.09 -9.25 -12.19
N GLY A 107 -25.28 -9.67 -11.76
CA GLY A 107 -25.46 -10.57 -10.62
C GLY A 107 -26.84 -11.21 -10.57
N TYR A 108 -27.04 -12.15 -9.65
CA TYR A 108 -28.28 -12.94 -9.50
C TYR A 108 -28.89 -12.87 -8.09
N SER A 109 -28.31 -12.08 -7.18
CA SER A 109 -28.85 -11.94 -5.81
C SER A 109 -30.17 -11.17 -5.80
N SER A 110 -30.87 -11.20 -4.67
CA SER A 110 -32.05 -10.35 -4.42
C SER A 110 -31.77 -8.88 -4.72
N ASP A 111 -30.57 -8.39 -4.42
CA ASP A 111 -30.26 -6.97 -4.59
C ASP A 111 -30.13 -6.59 -6.07
N HIS A 112 -29.79 -7.57 -6.92
CA HIS A 112 -29.76 -7.38 -8.38
C HIS A 112 -31.16 -7.57 -8.98
N CYS A 113 -31.87 -8.61 -8.55
CA CYS A 113 -33.10 -9.05 -9.19
C CYS A 113 -34.38 -8.39 -8.68
N THR A 114 -34.41 -7.97 -7.41
CA THR A 114 -35.59 -7.38 -6.76
C THR A 114 -35.50 -5.86 -6.63
N GLY A 115 -34.29 -5.28 -6.71
CA GLY A 115 -34.04 -3.84 -6.54
C GLY A 115 -34.20 -2.98 -7.79
N GLY A 116 -34.12 -3.54 -9.00
CA GLY A 116 -34.26 -2.75 -10.23
C GLY A 116 -33.43 -3.26 -11.39
N CYS A 117 -33.79 -4.43 -11.92
CA CYS A 117 -33.06 -5.00 -13.04
C CYS A 117 -33.19 -4.15 -14.30
N GLN A 118 -32.07 -3.69 -14.86
CA GLN A 118 -32.03 -3.01 -16.14
C GLN A 118 -32.30 -4.03 -17.26
N LYS A 119 -33.58 -4.20 -17.60
CA LYS A 119 -34.08 -5.26 -18.51
C LYS A 119 -33.44 -5.26 -19.90
N GLN A 120 -32.85 -4.16 -20.33
CA GLN A 120 -32.12 -4.04 -21.60
C GLN A 120 -30.74 -4.71 -21.55
N PHE A 121 -30.18 -4.92 -20.36
CA PHE A 121 -28.79 -5.34 -20.14
C PHE A 121 -28.66 -6.59 -19.27
N GLY A 122 -29.76 -7.23 -18.87
CA GLY A 122 -29.72 -8.48 -18.10
C GLY A 122 -31.11 -9.04 -17.84
N THR A 123 -31.16 -10.32 -17.46
CA THR A 123 -32.42 -11.02 -17.13
C THR A 123 -32.22 -11.88 -15.88
N CYS A 124 -33.17 -11.85 -14.96
CA CYS A 124 -33.21 -12.79 -13.85
C CYS A 124 -33.89 -14.07 -14.30
N SER A 125 -33.15 -15.18 -14.37
CA SER A 125 -33.77 -16.48 -14.61
C SER A 125 -34.11 -17.14 -13.29
N ALA A 126 -35.40 -17.17 -12.95
CA ALA A 126 -35.93 -17.89 -11.79
C ALA A 126 -36.04 -19.40 -12.10
N SER A 127 -34.93 -20.09 -12.42
CA SER A 127 -34.75 -21.55 -12.26
C SER A 127 -33.51 -22.05 -12.99
N SER A 128 -32.56 -22.61 -12.25
CA SER A 128 -32.07 -23.99 -12.45
C SER A 128 -30.99 -24.30 -11.42
N THR A 129 -31.47 -24.83 -10.30
CA THR A 129 -30.76 -25.79 -9.46
C THR A 129 -30.32 -26.99 -10.30
N THR A 130 -29.02 -27.22 -10.47
CA THR A 130 -28.48 -28.59 -10.55
C THR A 130 -27.20 -28.66 -9.74
N ALA A 131 -27.32 -29.38 -8.63
CA ALA A 131 -26.25 -29.72 -7.70
C ALA A 131 -25.36 -30.80 -8.31
N ALA A 132 -24.04 -30.61 -8.23
CA ALA A 132 -23.11 -31.72 -8.16
C ALA A 132 -23.07 -32.19 -6.70
N THR A 133 -23.72 -33.31 -6.44
CA THR A 133 -23.82 -33.95 -5.13
C THR A 133 -22.45 -34.51 -4.72
N LEU A 134 -21.88 -34.00 -3.63
CA LEU A 134 -20.98 -34.75 -2.75
C LEU A 134 -21.70 -35.03 -1.43
N PRO A 135 -21.45 -36.18 -0.77
CA PRO A 135 -22.29 -36.69 0.29
C PRO A 135 -22.23 -35.84 1.54
N THR A 136 -23.42 -35.50 2.03
CA THR A 136 -23.70 -34.71 3.21
C THR A 136 -23.44 -35.52 4.48
N THR A 137 -22.27 -35.33 5.09
CA THR A 137 -22.11 -35.52 6.53
C THR A 137 -21.20 -34.43 7.08
N THR A 138 -21.79 -33.31 7.47
CA THR A 138 -21.50 -32.59 8.73
C THR A 138 -22.45 -31.41 8.87
N LYS A 139 -22.98 -31.24 10.08
CA LYS A 139 -23.86 -30.15 10.50
C LYS A 139 -23.37 -28.79 10.00
N SER A 140 -24.30 -27.99 9.48
CA SER A 140 -24.10 -26.56 9.25
C SER A 140 -23.62 -25.88 10.53
N PRO A 141 -22.54 -25.07 10.51
CA PRO A 141 -22.11 -24.36 11.70
C PRO A 141 -23.12 -23.24 12.00
N THR A 142 -23.64 -23.26 13.21
CA THR A 142 -24.41 -22.17 13.82
C THR A 142 -23.65 -20.84 13.67
N PRO A 143 -24.33 -19.70 13.41
CA PRO A 143 -23.68 -18.40 13.32
C PRO A 143 -22.82 -18.14 14.55
N THR A 144 -21.54 -17.85 14.29
CA THR A 144 -20.55 -17.48 15.30
C THR A 144 -21.07 -16.32 16.15
N PRO A 145 -21.24 -16.49 17.47
CA PRO A 145 -21.67 -15.40 18.35
C PRO A 145 -20.74 -14.19 18.21
N LEU A 146 -21.27 -12.96 18.27
CA LEU A 146 -20.52 -11.69 18.14
C LEU A 146 -19.24 -11.63 19.00
N LYS A 147 -19.21 -12.35 20.13
CA LYS A 147 -18.03 -12.49 21.00
C LYS A 147 -16.86 -13.22 20.32
N GLN A 148 -17.11 -14.28 19.55
CA GLN A 148 -16.07 -15.02 18.81
C GLN A 148 -15.54 -14.25 17.60
N LEU A 149 -16.38 -13.43 16.94
CA LEU A 149 -15.91 -12.58 15.82
C LEU A 149 -14.98 -11.46 16.31
N ASN A 150 -15.23 -10.92 17.51
CA ASN A 150 -14.35 -9.93 18.16
C ASN A 150 -13.02 -10.56 18.62
N GLU A 151 -13.01 -11.85 18.98
CA GLU A 151 -11.79 -12.62 19.27
C GLU A 151 -10.98 -12.94 17.99
N GLN A 152 -11.64 -13.07 16.83
CA GLN A 152 -10.99 -13.32 15.53
C GLN A 152 -10.44 -12.06 14.85
N CYS A 153 -11.10 -10.90 15.02
CA CYS A 153 -10.65 -9.63 14.45
C CYS A 153 -9.68 -8.88 15.40
N GLY A 154 -8.84 -9.59 16.15
CA GLY A 154 -8.01 -9.02 17.23
C GLY A 154 -7.07 -7.89 16.78
N VAL A 155 -6.69 -7.02 17.73
CA VAL A 155 -5.68 -5.98 17.53
C VAL A 155 -4.37 -6.46 18.16
N ILE A 156 -3.28 -6.40 17.40
CA ILE A 156 -1.94 -6.74 17.88
C ILE A 156 -1.32 -5.50 18.51
N THR A 157 -1.06 -5.52 19.81
CA THR A 157 -0.45 -4.39 20.54
C THR A 157 1.00 -4.63 20.96
N GLY A 158 1.49 -5.87 20.88
CA GLY A 158 2.85 -6.24 21.28
C GLY A 158 3.37 -7.46 20.54
N CYS A 159 4.69 -7.69 20.62
CA CYS A 159 5.29 -8.88 20.03
C CYS A 159 4.81 -10.19 20.66
N LYS A 160 4.98 -11.30 19.96
CA LYS A 160 4.72 -12.64 20.52
C LYS A 160 5.91 -13.15 21.33
N ALA A 161 7.11 -12.99 20.79
CA ALA A 161 8.35 -13.43 21.41
C ALA A 161 8.75 -12.50 22.56
N PRO A 162 9.21 -13.02 23.71
CA PRO A 162 9.86 -12.18 24.71
C PRO A 162 11.22 -11.67 24.21
N GLY A 163 11.61 -10.48 24.65
CA GLY A 163 12.89 -9.85 24.32
C GLY A 163 12.97 -9.26 22.92
N THR A 164 11.86 -9.26 22.18
CA THR A 164 11.77 -8.59 20.88
C THR A 164 11.08 -7.24 21.01
N PHE A 165 11.60 -6.29 20.23
CA PHE A 165 11.10 -4.94 20.15
C PHE A 165 10.90 -4.58 18.67
N ALA A 166 9.66 -4.30 18.25
CA ALA A 166 9.40 -3.75 16.93
C ALA A 166 9.34 -2.23 17.00
N VAL A 167 10.36 -1.57 16.46
CA VAL A 167 10.31 -0.12 16.25
C VAL A 167 9.55 0.15 14.96
N THR A 168 8.48 0.93 15.06
CA THR A 168 7.60 1.20 13.93
C THR A 168 7.43 2.70 13.68
N TYR A 169 7.27 3.07 12.42
CA TYR A 169 7.14 4.44 11.94
C TYR A 169 5.90 4.59 11.06
N ASP A 170 5.05 5.57 11.37
CA ASP A 170 3.80 5.87 10.67
C ASP A 170 3.94 7.14 9.81
N ASP A 171 2.92 7.38 8.99
CA ASP A 171 2.71 8.57 8.15
C ASP A 171 3.62 8.77 6.95
N GLY A 172 4.71 8.02 6.87
CA GLY A 172 5.64 8.03 5.75
C GLY A 172 5.10 7.39 4.45
N PRO A 173 5.93 7.30 3.40
CA PRO A 173 7.30 7.82 3.35
C PRO A 173 7.34 9.35 3.34
N SER A 174 8.46 9.91 3.76
CA SER A 174 8.75 11.34 3.76
C SER A 174 10.13 11.61 3.16
N VAL A 175 10.49 12.90 3.05
CA VAL A 175 11.86 13.31 2.68
C VAL A 175 12.91 12.89 3.71
N LEU A 176 12.51 12.52 4.93
CA LEU A 176 13.38 12.12 6.03
C LEU A 176 13.64 10.61 6.04
N THR A 177 12.71 9.80 5.51
CA THR A 177 12.76 8.33 5.55
C THR A 177 14.07 7.76 5.01
N SER A 178 14.65 8.33 3.95
CA SER A 178 15.92 7.81 3.40
C SER A 178 17.10 7.93 4.37
N GLY A 179 17.18 9.03 5.12
CA GLY A 179 18.23 9.21 6.13
C GLY A 179 18.05 8.27 7.33
N LEU A 180 16.80 8.03 7.72
CA LEU A 180 16.47 7.00 8.72
C LEU A 180 16.89 5.60 8.24
N LEU A 181 16.64 5.25 6.97
CA LEU A 181 17.09 3.98 6.39
C LEU A 181 18.61 3.84 6.39
N ASP A 182 19.36 4.92 6.11
CA ASP A 182 20.83 4.92 6.19
C ASP A 182 21.31 4.53 7.59
N TYR A 183 20.73 5.15 8.63
CA TYR A 183 21.04 4.81 10.02
C TYR A 183 20.65 3.37 10.37
N LEU A 184 19.46 2.92 9.98
CA LEU A 184 19.00 1.55 10.24
C LEU A 184 19.92 0.50 9.58
N ASP A 185 20.41 0.78 8.37
CA ASP A 185 21.39 -0.06 7.68
C ASP A 185 22.73 -0.08 8.43
N GLU A 186 23.20 1.08 8.93
CA GLU A 186 24.43 1.21 9.73
C GLU A 186 24.38 0.34 11.00
N VAL A 187 23.28 0.42 11.77
CA VAL A 187 23.12 -0.35 13.01
C VAL A 187 22.55 -1.76 12.78
N LYS A 188 22.31 -2.15 11.51
CA LYS A 188 21.80 -3.46 11.09
C LYS A 188 20.47 -3.83 11.74
N VAL A 189 19.60 -2.85 11.96
CA VAL A 189 18.27 -3.02 12.54
C VAL A 189 17.21 -3.01 11.45
N LYS A 190 16.17 -3.83 11.61
CA LYS A 190 15.00 -3.83 10.72
C LYS A 190 13.79 -3.27 11.46
N ALA A 191 13.34 -2.09 11.03
CA ALA A 191 12.09 -1.46 11.47
C ALA A 191 10.86 -1.90 10.64
N THR A 192 9.69 -1.37 11.01
CA THR A 192 8.43 -1.47 10.24
C THR A 192 7.91 -0.08 9.89
N PHE A 193 7.46 0.12 8.65
CA PHE A 193 6.89 1.37 8.18
C PHE A 193 5.41 1.18 7.82
N PHE A 194 4.52 1.90 8.49
CA PHE A 194 3.10 1.99 8.14
C PHE A 194 2.93 3.19 7.21
N VAL A 195 2.78 2.89 5.92
CA VAL A 195 2.90 3.87 4.85
C VAL A 195 1.54 4.37 4.39
N ASN A 196 1.43 5.67 4.17
CA ASN A 196 0.32 6.28 3.46
C ASN A 196 0.57 6.41 1.95
N GLY A 197 -0.50 6.67 1.20
CA GLY A 197 -0.43 6.95 -0.22
C GLY A 197 -0.25 8.42 -0.57
N ASN A 198 -1.08 9.27 0.05
CA ASN A 198 -1.12 10.71 -0.11
C ASN A 198 -1.69 11.33 1.17
N ASN A 199 -0.88 11.36 2.22
CA ASN A 199 -1.27 11.91 3.50
C ASN A 199 -1.18 13.45 3.45
N ARG A 200 -2.34 14.10 3.34
CA ARG A 200 -2.40 15.56 3.34
C ARG A 200 -2.31 16.20 4.74
N LYS A 201 -2.28 15.40 5.80
CA LYS A 201 -2.22 15.87 7.18
C LYS A 201 -0.81 16.22 7.63
N ASN A 202 0.21 15.61 7.02
CA ASN A 202 1.64 15.89 7.23
C ASN A 202 2.09 17.33 6.94
N GLY A 203 1.19 18.23 6.53
CA GLY A 203 1.53 19.64 6.33
C GLY A 203 1.94 20.36 7.62
N ASP A 204 1.54 19.85 8.77
CA ASP A 204 1.95 20.32 10.10
C ASP A 204 3.43 20.07 10.41
N THR A 205 4.05 19.05 9.79
CA THR A 205 5.47 18.74 9.95
C THR A 205 6.40 19.80 9.34
N GLY A 206 5.88 20.65 8.44
CA GLY A 206 6.68 21.61 7.68
C GLY A 206 7.56 20.99 6.60
N ASN A 207 7.52 19.67 6.40
CA ASN A 207 8.25 18.98 5.35
C ASN A 207 7.47 18.97 4.02
N PRO A 208 8.15 18.82 2.86
CA PRO A 208 7.48 18.64 1.57
C PRO A 208 6.54 17.44 1.58
N MET A 209 5.31 17.66 1.13
CA MET A 209 4.26 16.64 1.08
C MET A 209 4.31 15.89 -0.25
N LEU A 210 4.95 14.73 -0.24
CA LEU A 210 5.11 13.86 -1.40
C LEU A 210 4.21 12.63 -1.26
N THR A 211 3.69 12.16 -2.38
CA THR A 211 2.93 10.91 -2.45
C THR A 211 3.87 9.70 -2.44
N ILE A 212 3.31 8.53 -2.14
CA ILE A 212 4.02 7.25 -2.23
C ILE A 212 4.64 7.00 -3.62
N TYR A 213 4.05 7.55 -4.69
CA TYR A 213 4.58 7.40 -6.04
C TYR A 213 5.82 8.28 -6.27
N GLU A 214 5.85 9.47 -5.70
CA GLU A 214 7.00 10.38 -5.77
C GLU A 214 8.18 9.86 -4.94
N LEU A 215 7.90 9.08 -3.88
CA LEU A 215 8.88 8.42 -3.02
C LEU A 215 8.96 6.90 -3.24
N ALA A 216 8.60 6.42 -4.43
CA ALA A 216 8.51 5.00 -4.73
C ALA A 216 9.86 4.26 -4.61
N ASP A 217 10.96 4.95 -4.90
CA ASP A 217 12.32 4.44 -4.72
C ASP A 217 12.67 4.22 -3.24
N VAL A 218 12.26 5.14 -2.36
CA VAL A 218 12.45 5.02 -0.91
C VAL A 218 11.64 3.85 -0.33
N VAL A 219 10.38 3.70 -0.74
CA VAL A 219 9.54 2.57 -0.30
C VAL A 219 10.13 1.24 -0.79
N ARG A 220 10.60 1.18 -2.04
CA ARG A 220 11.27 -0.01 -2.59
C ARG A 220 12.58 -0.30 -1.87
N ARG A 221 13.36 0.73 -1.51
CA ARG A 221 14.58 0.59 -0.71
C ARG A 221 14.26 -0.03 0.64
N ALA A 222 13.32 0.52 1.38
CA ALA A 222 12.93 -0.01 2.69
C ALA A 222 12.53 -1.50 2.59
N TYR A 223 11.70 -1.86 1.62
CA TYR A 223 11.33 -3.25 1.35
C TYR A 223 12.53 -4.14 1.03
N ASN A 224 13.38 -3.73 0.09
CA ASN A 224 14.55 -4.53 -0.35
C ASN A 224 15.61 -4.67 0.74
N SER A 225 15.72 -3.69 1.64
CA SER A 225 16.59 -3.74 2.82
C SER A 225 16.02 -4.62 3.93
N GLY A 226 14.85 -5.25 3.77
CA GLY A 226 14.27 -6.19 4.73
C GLY A 226 13.44 -5.56 5.85
N HIS A 227 13.07 -4.29 5.71
CA HIS A 227 12.07 -3.67 6.56
C HIS A 227 10.68 -4.20 6.21
N GLN A 228 9.79 -4.26 7.19
CA GLN A 228 8.38 -4.55 6.91
C GLN A 228 7.68 -3.26 6.48
N ILE A 229 6.92 -3.33 5.39
CA ILE A 229 6.02 -2.28 4.92
C ILE A 229 4.59 -2.73 5.22
N CYS A 230 3.81 -1.86 5.85
CA CYS A 230 2.42 -2.08 6.18
C CYS A 230 1.57 -0.91 5.64
N SER A 231 0.27 -1.12 5.52
CA SER A 231 -0.67 -0.07 5.10
C SER A 231 -1.02 0.85 6.27
N HIS A 232 -1.11 2.15 6.02
CA HIS A 232 -1.67 3.12 6.96
C HIS A 232 -2.86 3.90 6.39
N THR A 233 -3.58 3.30 5.43
CA THR A 233 -4.60 3.95 4.56
C THR A 233 -4.00 4.88 3.50
N TRP A 234 -4.77 5.21 2.47
CA TRP A 234 -4.31 6.07 1.39
C TRP A 234 -4.13 7.52 1.85
N ALA A 235 -5.14 8.13 2.46
CA ALA A 235 -5.17 9.55 2.79
C ALA A 235 -5.04 9.85 4.30
N HIS A 236 -4.71 8.85 5.12
CA HIS A 236 -4.75 8.96 6.59
C HIS A 236 -6.17 9.27 7.08
N THR A 237 -7.14 8.59 6.49
CA THR A 237 -8.56 8.70 6.82
C THR A 237 -8.85 7.94 8.10
N ASP A 238 -9.58 8.58 9.00
CA ASP A 238 -10.11 7.91 10.18
C ASP A 238 -11.20 6.91 9.74
N ILE A 239 -10.81 5.64 9.70
CA ILE A 239 -11.64 4.55 9.18
C ILE A 239 -12.87 4.24 10.06
N ILE A 240 -12.96 4.78 11.28
CA ILE A 240 -14.16 4.62 12.12
C ILE A 240 -15.21 5.70 11.84
N THR A 241 -14.83 6.79 11.17
CA THR A 241 -15.73 7.92 10.85
C THR A 241 -16.38 7.81 9.47
N VAL A 242 -15.95 6.86 8.65
CA VAL A 242 -16.40 6.69 7.26
C VAL A 242 -17.12 5.37 7.08
N ASN A 243 -17.84 5.23 5.95
CA ASN A 243 -18.58 4.02 5.63
C ASN A 243 -17.67 2.91 5.08
N GLU A 244 -18.21 1.69 4.89
CA GLU A 244 -17.45 0.54 4.40
C GLU A 244 -16.83 0.77 3.02
N GLU A 245 -17.52 1.46 2.11
CA GLU A 245 -17.00 1.78 0.77
C GLU A 245 -15.75 2.64 0.84
N GLU A 246 -15.73 3.65 1.72
CA GLU A 246 -14.57 4.53 1.91
C GLU A 246 -13.41 3.78 2.59
N VAL A 247 -13.69 2.93 3.60
CA VAL A 247 -12.65 2.06 4.18
C VAL A 247 -12.04 1.16 3.10
N VAL A 248 -12.87 0.55 2.26
CA VAL A 248 -12.39 -0.30 1.16
C VAL A 248 -11.57 0.52 0.18
N TYR A 249 -12.01 1.72 -0.20
CA TYR A 249 -11.28 2.63 -1.09
C TYR A 249 -9.90 2.99 -0.52
N GLU A 250 -9.83 3.42 0.74
CA GLU A 250 -8.59 3.77 1.43
C GLU A 250 -7.55 2.65 1.38
N MET A 251 -7.99 1.41 1.61
CA MET A 251 -7.10 0.26 1.62
C MET A 251 -6.73 -0.19 0.21
N THR A 252 -7.69 -0.29 -0.70
CA THR A 252 -7.47 -0.78 -2.07
C THR A 252 -6.70 0.21 -2.94
N ARG A 253 -6.86 1.53 -2.71
CA ARG A 253 -6.08 2.56 -3.39
C ARG A 253 -4.60 2.45 -3.04
N LEU A 254 -4.31 2.19 -1.77
CA LEU A 254 -2.95 1.98 -1.32
C LEU A 254 -2.40 0.61 -1.75
N ASN A 255 -3.22 -0.45 -1.78
CA ASN A 255 -2.82 -1.73 -2.38
C ASN A 255 -2.42 -1.61 -3.83
N HIS A 256 -3.14 -0.78 -4.60
CA HIS A 256 -2.76 -0.48 -5.97
C HIS A 256 -1.37 0.11 -6.06
N ALA A 257 -1.06 1.10 -5.22
CA ALA A 257 0.27 1.70 -5.17
C ALA A 257 1.34 0.67 -4.80
N PHE A 258 1.12 -0.14 -3.75
CA PHE A 258 2.05 -1.19 -3.35
C PHE A 258 2.28 -2.22 -4.46
N SER A 259 1.23 -2.65 -5.16
CA SER A 259 1.35 -3.59 -6.27
C SER A 259 2.27 -3.05 -7.39
N LYS A 260 2.19 -1.74 -7.68
CA LYS A 260 3.03 -1.08 -8.69
C LYS A 260 4.46 -0.87 -8.23
N ILE A 261 4.67 -0.52 -6.96
CA ILE A 261 5.98 -0.15 -6.43
C ILE A 261 6.81 -1.37 -6.04
N LEU A 262 6.18 -2.33 -5.37
CA LEU A 262 6.81 -3.49 -4.73
C LEU A 262 6.56 -4.80 -5.47
N GLY A 263 5.55 -4.87 -6.35
CA GLY A 263 5.08 -6.16 -6.90
C GLY A 263 4.46 -7.07 -5.84
N LYS A 264 4.13 -6.52 -4.66
CA LYS A 264 3.56 -7.19 -3.49
C LYS A 264 2.54 -6.27 -2.83
N VAL A 265 1.61 -6.85 -2.07
CA VAL A 265 0.63 -6.09 -1.29
C VAL A 265 0.79 -6.46 0.19
N PRO A 266 1.06 -5.49 1.10
CA PRO A 266 1.07 -5.73 2.53
C PRO A 266 -0.26 -6.29 3.05
N THR A 267 -0.18 -7.23 3.98
CA THR A 267 -1.33 -7.80 4.71
C THR A 267 -1.33 -7.40 6.19
N CYS A 268 -0.53 -6.40 6.55
CA CYS A 268 -0.56 -5.72 7.83
C CYS A 268 -0.99 -4.27 7.64
N MET A 269 -1.71 -3.74 8.62
CA MET A 269 -2.08 -2.33 8.65
C MET A 269 -2.21 -1.82 10.07
N ARG A 270 -2.06 -0.51 10.23
CA ARG A 270 -2.40 0.21 11.45
C ARG A 270 -3.46 1.24 11.10
N PRO A 271 -4.59 1.30 11.82
CA PRO A 271 -5.57 2.36 11.62
C PRO A 271 -4.99 3.72 12.02
N PRO A 272 -5.20 4.78 11.21
CA PRO A 272 -4.97 6.15 11.63
C PRO A 272 -5.57 6.43 13.01
N TYR A 273 -4.88 7.24 13.82
CA TYR A 273 -5.28 7.61 15.19
C TYR A 273 -5.31 6.46 16.22
N GLY A 274 -4.98 5.23 15.81
CA GLY A 274 -5.14 4.05 16.68
C GLY A 274 -6.60 3.59 16.82
N ASP A 275 -7.51 4.16 16.04
CA ASP A 275 -8.93 3.91 16.17
C ASP A 275 -9.32 2.54 15.61
N THR A 276 -9.66 1.65 16.53
CA THR A 276 -9.82 0.21 16.29
C THR A 276 -11.24 -0.25 16.66
N ASP A 277 -12.24 0.55 16.37
CA ASP A 277 -13.63 0.18 16.64
C ASP A 277 -14.09 -1.05 15.84
N GLY A 278 -15.07 -1.74 16.39
CA GLY A 278 -15.53 -3.05 15.90
C GLY A 278 -15.96 -3.10 14.42
N PRO A 279 -16.70 -2.11 13.87
CA PRO A 279 -17.13 -2.14 12.47
C PRO A 279 -15.98 -2.10 11.47
N SER A 280 -15.03 -1.17 11.63
CA SER A 280 -13.88 -1.02 10.72
C SER A 280 -12.94 -2.24 10.80
N ARG A 281 -12.71 -2.79 11.99
CA ARG A 281 -11.93 -4.03 12.17
C ARG A 281 -12.50 -5.23 11.43
N LYS A 282 -13.83 -5.37 11.38
CA LYS A 282 -14.47 -6.48 10.65
C LYS A 282 -14.24 -6.34 9.15
N ILE A 283 -14.26 -5.12 8.62
CA ILE A 283 -13.99 -4.84 7.20
C ILE A 283 -12.52 -5.20 6.92
N LEU A 284 -11.59 -4.68 7.71
CA LEU A 284 -10.16 -4.97 7.58
C LEU A 284 -9.84 -6.47 7.66
N TYR A 285 -10.47 -7.18 8.59
CA TYR A 285 -10.34 -8.64 8.71
C TYR A 285 -10.86 -9.37 7.47
N LYS A 286 -12.04 -9.00 6.95
CA LYS A 286 -12.57 -9.56 5.69
C LYS A 286 -11.65 -9.30 4.50
N MET A 287 -10.96 -8.16 4.49
CA MET A 287 -9.97 -7.80 3.47
C MET A 287 -8.62 -8.51 3.67
N GLY A 288 -8.45 -9.29 4.75
CA GLY A 288 -7.25 -10.07 5.02
C GLY A 288 -6.13 -9.31 5.72
N TYR A 289 -6.43 -8.17 6.37
CA TYR A 289 -5.42 -7.43 7.12
C TYR A 289 -5.26 -7.93 8.55
N THR A 290 -4.01 -7.99 8.97
CA THR A 290 -3.60 -8.00 10.37
C THR A 290 -3.59 -6.57 10.90
N VAL A 291 -4.41 -6.28 11.90
CA VAL A 291 -4.51 -4.95 12.52
C VAL A 291 -3.51 -4.83 13.66
N VAL A 292 -2.66 -3.81 13.59
CA VAL A 292 -1.54 -3.58 14.50
C VAL A 292 -1.67 -2.22 15.16
N SER A 293 -1.54 -2.19 16.48
CA SER A 293 -1.44 -0.99 17.31
C SER A 293 -0.05 -1.00 17.98
N TRP A 294 0.07 -0.43 19.15
CA TRP A 294 1.33 -0.28 19.89
C TRP A 294 1.09 -0.46 21.38
N ASN A 295 2.18 -0.61 22.12
CA ASN A 295 2.20 -0.57 23.58
C ASN A 295 3.37 0.25 24.13
N VAL A 296 4.03 1.02 23.24
CA VAL A 296 4.99 2.07 23.58
C VAL A 296 4.67 3.29 22.72
N ASP A 297 4.45 4.44 23.34
CA ASP A 297 4.14 5.70 22.65
C ASP A 297 4.97 6.86 23.24
N PRO A 298 6.07 7.29 22.59
CA PRO A 298 6.86 8.43 23.04
C PRO A 298 6.21 9.78 22.75
N VAL A 299 5.01 9.78 22.15
CA VAL A 299 4.21 10.99 21.86
C VAL A 299 4.96 11.94 20.91
N ASP A 300 5.61 11.37 19.90
CA ASP A 300 6.48 12.10 18.97
C ASP A 300 5.74 12.91 17.90
N TRP A 301 4.47 12.58 17.70
CA TRP A 301 3.53 13.33 16.86
C TRP A 301 3.17 14.70 17.44
N ASN A 302 3.44 14.97 18.71
CA ASN A 302 3.09 16.23 19.34
C ASN A 302 4.28 17.21 19.29
N PRO A 303 4.23 18.26 18.45
CA PRO A 303 5.37 19.15 18.23
C PRO A 303 5.74 20.02 19.45
N VAL A 304 4.93 20.00 20.52
CA VAL A 304 5.27 20.69 21.77
C VAL A 304 6.30 19.92 22.59
N ASN A 305 6.47 18.61 22.34
CA ASN A 305 7.37 17.75 23.08
C ASN A 305 8.80 17.87 22.54
N SER A 306 9.76 18.06 23.44
CA SER A 306 11.18 18.00 23.13
C SER A 306 11.66 16.55 22.94
N ILE A 307 12.77 16.38 22.22
CA ILE A 307 13.39 15.06 22.03
C ILE A 307 13.79 14.41 23.35
N ASP A 308 14.16 15.21 24.36
CA ASP A 308 14.48 14.71 25.70
C ASP A 308 13.23 14.17 26.42
N GLU A 309 12.09 14.87 26.34
CA GLU A 309 10.82 14.41 26.93
C GLU A 309 10.32 13.14 26.24
N MET A 310 10.33 13.11 24.91
CA MET A 310 9.94 11.91 24.14
C MET A 310 10.83 10.70 24.47
N TYR A 311 12.14 10.93 24.59
CA TYR A 311 13.09 9.87 24.95
C TYR A 311 12.88 9.40 26.39
N GLN A 312 12.59 10.30 27.32
CA GLN A 312 12.27 9.95 28.70
C GLN A 312 10.98 9.12 28.79
N GLU A 313 9.93 9.51 28.06
CA GLU A 313 8.67 8.77 27.99
C GLU A 313 8.90 7.34 27.46
N TYR A 314 9.77 7.19 26.45
CA TYR A 314 10.20 5.88 25.95
C TYR A 314 10.86 5.04 27.04
N ILE A 315 11.75 5.65 27.85
CA ILE A 315 12.43 4.97 28.96
C ILE A 315 11.44 4.63 30.08
N ASP A 316 10.49 5.49 30.40
CA ASP A 316 9.54 5.26 31.49
C ASP A 316 8.63 4.06 31.18
N GLN A 317 8.24 3.90 29.93
CA GLN A 317 7.42 2.77 29.48
C GLN A 317 8.20 1.45 29.37
N THR A 318 9.51 1.49 29.11
CA THR A 318 10.30 0.29 28.74
C THR A 318 11.39 -0.09 29.75
N GLY A 319 11.88 0.87 30.53
CA GLY A 319 13.14 0.80 31.28
C GLY A 319 13.13 -0.08 32.52
N SER A 320 11.95 -0.31 33.11
CA SER A 320 11.77 -1.28 34.19
C SER A 320 11.58 -2.71 33.69
N THR A 321 11.32 -2.91 32.39
CA THR A 321 11.02 -4.22 31.82
C THR A 321 12.31 -4.96 31.45
N SER A 322 12.41 -6.21 31.92
CA SER A 322 13.51 -7.10 31.53
C SER A 322 13.36 -7.56 30.08
N THR A 323 14.47 -7.57 29.34
CA THR A 323 14.57 -8.17 28.00
C THR A 323 14.25 -9.66 27.96
N LYS A 324 14.12 -10.34 29.11
CA LYS A 324 13.69 -11.74 29.17
C LYS A 324 12.18 -11.94 29.03
N VAL A 325 11.38 -10.89 29.23
CA VAL A 325 9.91 -11.00 29.30
C VAL A 325 9.17 -9.98 28.44
N GLY A 326 9.73 -8.78 28.24
CA GLY A 326 9.00 -7.72 27.56
C GLY A 326 8.81 -7.98 26.07
N LYS A 327 7.78 -7.33 25.52
CA LYS A 327 7.25 -7.57 24.18
C LYS A 327 6.68 -6.26 23.66
N PHE A 328 7.45 -5.53 22.88
CA PHE A 328 7.10 -4.14 22.58
C PHE A 328 6.93 -3.89 21.09
N ILE A 329 5.93 -3.06 20.77
CA ILE A 329 5.74 -2.41 19.48
C ILE A 329 5.63 -0.92 19.78
N SER A 330 6.56 -0.10 19.28
CA SER A 330 6.52 1.35 19.49
C SER A 330 5.87 2.09 18.33
N LEU A 331 5.02 3.06 18.64
CA LEU A 331 4.55 4.07 17.69
C LEU A 331 5.59 5.19 17.59
N ASN A 332 5.98 5.54 16.37
CA ASN A 332 6.82 6.69 16.03
C ASN A 332 6.37 7.17 14.65
N HIS A 333 6.87 8.31 14.18
CA HIS A 333 6.45 8.92 12.92
C HIS A 333 7.68 9.47 12.17
N ASP A 334 8.04 8.87 11.04
CA ASP A 334 9.24 9.26 10.26
C ASP A 334 9.02 10.47 9.36
N VAL A 335 7.97 11.24 9.63
CA VAL A 335 7.64 12.51 8.99
C VAL A 335 8.12 13.72 9.80
N TRP A 336 8.47 13.53 11.08
CA TRP A 336 8.91 14.60 11.99
C TRP A 336 10.43 14.71 12.05
N ASN A 337 10.92 15.95 12.02
CA ASN A 337 12.35 16.23 12.11
C ASN A 337 12.97 15.74 13.42
N THR A 338 12.24 15.92 14.52
CA THR A 338 12.63 15.46 15.86
C THR A 338 12.77 13.93 15.94
N THR A 339 12.03 13.20 15.10
CA THR A 339 12.03 11.73 15.09
C THR A 339 13.04 11.15 14.13
N ALA A 340 13.15 11.68 12.90
CA ALA A 340 13.82 10.99 11.78
C ALA A 340 14.75 11.87 10.91
N ASP A 341 15.13 13.08 11.33
CA ASP A 341 16.04 13.91 10.54
C ASP A 341 17.52 13.52 10.74
N PHE A 342 18.08 12.79 9.76
CA PHE A 342 19.50 12.41 9.71
C PHE A 342 20.31 13.24 8.71
N ARG A 343 19.80 14.38 8.24
CA ARG A 343 20.52 15.20 7.25
C ARG A 343 21.76 15.85 7.88
N PRO A 344 22.84 16.10 7.11
CA PRO A 344 24.12 16.62 7.63
C PRO A 344 24.03 18.00 8.32
N GLU A 345 23.02 18.80 7.98
CA GLU A 345 22.76 20.13 8.56
C GLU A 345 21.64 20.10 9.64
N SER A 346 21.47 18.96 10.33
CA SER A 346 20.45 18.67 11.35
C SER A 346 19.92 19.93 12.06
N TYR A 347 18.72 20.33 11.70
CA TYR A 347 17.94 21.41 12.30
C TYR A 347 16.91 20.76 13.23
N PRO A 348 17.08 20.83 14.58
CA PRO A 348 18.23 21.30 15.36
C PRO A 348 19.37 20.27 15.42
N LYS A 349 20.57 20.68 15.90
CA LYS A 349 21.80 19.85 16.13
C LYS A 349 21.60 18.80 17.22
N THR A 350 20.52 18.08 17.17
CA THR A 350 20.04 17.15 18.18
C THR A 350 19.94 15.79 17.53
N ILE A 351 20.44 14.78 18.23
CA ILE A 351 20.31 13.39 17.80
C ILE A 351 18.80 13.07 17.74
N PRO A 352 18.25 12.64 16.58
CA PRO A 352 16.83 12.38 16.44
C PRO A 352 16.37 11.24 17.37
N LEU A 353 15.09 11.24 17.75
CA LEU A 353 14.51 10.24 18.66
C LEU A 353 14.74 8.81 18.17
N ALA A 354 14.65 8.55 16.86
CA ALA A 354 14.92 7.23 16.29
C ALA A 354 16.31 6.71 16.68
N LYS A 355 17.35 7.56 16.60
CA LYS A 355 18.70 7.15 16.98
C LYS A 355 18.84 6.94 18.49
N ARG A 356 18.32 7.86 19.31
CA ARG A 356 18.41 7.72 20.78
C ARG A 356 17.70 6.48 21.29
N SER A 357 16.48 6.25 20.82
CA SER A 357 15.68 5.09 21.23
C SER A 357 16.29 3.77 20.74
N ILE A 358 16.72 3.67 19.49
CA ILE A 358 17.31 2.43 18.97
C ILE A 358 18.66 2.12 19.65
N ASP A 359 19.55 3.11 19.81
CA ASP A 359 20.81 2.90 20.52
C ASP A 359 20.57 2.40 21.96
N TYR A 360 19.64 3.04 22.69
CA TYR A 360 19.20 2.60 24.03
C TYR A 360 18.71 1.15 24.05
N LEU A 361 17.90 0.76 23.06
CA LEU A 361 17.36 -0.60 22.98
C LEU A 361 18.47 -1.63 22.75
N LEU A 362 19.41 -1.32 21.86
CA LEU A 362 20.56 -2.19 21.57
C LEU A 362 21.48 -2.34 22.78
N GLU A 363 21.78 -1.25 23.50
CA GLU A 363 22.59 -1.26 24.72
C GLU A 363 21.97 -2.13 25.82
N ARG A 364 20.65 -2.17 25.91
CA ARG A 364 19.91 -3.02 26.85
C ARG A 364 19.79 -4.48 26.41
N GLY A 365 20.24 -4.81 25.20
CA GLY A 365 20.18 -6.16 24.65
C GLY A 365 18.81 -6.57 24.14
N TRP A 366 17.96 -5.62 23.75
CA TRP A 366 16.72 -5.94 23.03
C TRP A 366 17.05 -6.48 21.63
N LYS A 367 16.26 -7.45 21.16
CA LYS A 367 16.26 -7.84 19.75
C LYS A 367 15.32 -6.90 19.00
N VAL A 368 15.88 -5.87 18.38
CA VAL A 368 15.11 -4.94 17.56
C VAL A 368 14.85 -5.57 16.19
N VAL A 369 13.59 -5.82 15.87
CA VAL A 369 13.17 -6.65 14.72
C VAL A 369 11.99 -6.01 13.98
N ASN A 370 11.76 -6.42 12.73
CA ASN A 370 10.57 -5.99 12.00
C ASN A 370 9.31 -6.69 12.57
N LEU A 371 8.14 -6.24 12.14
CA LEU A 371 6.86 -6.74 12.65
C LEU A 371 6.67 -8.24 12.39
N ALA A 372 7.02 -8.76 11.21
CA ALA A 372 6.84 -10.18 10.91
C ALA A 372 7.63 -11.07 11.89
N GLU A 373 8.89 -10.72 12.17
CA GLU A 373 9.72 -11.40 13.16
C GLU A 373 9.19 -11.24 14.60
N CYS A 374 8.77 -10.03 14.97
CA CYS A 374 8.11 -9.73 16.25
C CYS A 374 6.86 -10.61 16.48
N LEU A 375 6.10 -10.89 15.42
CA LEU A 375 4.90 -11.71 15.47
C LEU A 375 5.14 -13.20 15.21
N GLN A 376 6.39 -13.60 14.98
CA GLN A 376 6.79 -14.94 14.58
C GLN A 376 5.95 -15.46 13.40
N SER A 377 5.70 -14.59 12.43
CA SER A 377 4.92 -14.90 11.24
C SER A 377 5.81 -14.91 9.99
N PRO A 378 5.38 -15.57 8.91
CA PRO A 378 5.90 -15.26 7.59
C PRO A 378 5.79 -13.75 7.28
N PRO A 379 6.53 -13.25 6.27
CA PRO A 379 6.37 -11.88 5.80
C PRO A 379 4.90 -11.54 5.54
N LEU A 380 4.45 -10.39 6.01
CA LEU A 380 3.04 -9.98 5.95
C LEU A 380 2.74 -9.35 4.59
N TYR A 381 2.84 -10.18 3.56
CA TYR A 381 2.61 -9.83 2.16
C TYR A 381 1.84 -10.93 1.44
N ARG A 382 1.09 -10.52 0.43
CA ARG A 382 0.52 -11.39 -0.59
C ARG A 382 0.94 -10.94 -1.97
N ASP A 383 0.82 -11.84 -2.94
CA ASP A 383 0.91 -11.46 -4.35
C ASP A 383 -0.26 -10.54 -4.71
N PRO A 384 -0.04 -9.56 -5.61
CA PRO A 384 -1.11 -8.76 -6.17
C PRO A 384 -2.12 -9.65 -6.91
N ASN A 385 -3.40 -9.34 -6.77
CA ASN A 385 -4.47 -9.95 -7.52
C ASN A 385 -5.00 -8.96 -8.60
N PRO A 386 -5.89 -9.39 -9.51
CA PRO A 386 -6.40 -8.52 -10.56
C PRO A 386 -7.11 -7.24 -10.08
N SER A 387 -7.64 -7.25 -8.85
CA SER A 387 -8.35 -6.13 -8.24
C SER A 387 -7.34 -5.03 -7.83
N ASP A 388 -6.20 -5.42 -7.25
CA ASP A 388 -5.11 -4.48 -6.89
C ASP A 388 -4.56 -3.72 -8.11
N SER A 389 -4.73 -4.23 -9.33
CA SER A 389 -4.26 -3.57 -10.55
C SER A 389 -5.23 -2.52 -11.12
N LYS A 390 -6.44 -2.39 -10.55
CA LYS A 390 -7.51 -1.54 -11.09
C LYS A 390 -7.99 -0.53 -10.04
N CYS A 391 -7.43 0.67 -10.10
CA CYS A 391 -7.97 1.79 -9.33
C CYS A 391 -8.14 3.08 -10.16
N GLY A 392 -9.37 3.59 -10.19
CA GLY A 392 -9.72 4.89 -10.78
C GLY A 392 -9.52 6.04 -9.80
N THR A 393 -10.02 7.22 -10.17
CA THR A 393 -9.91 8.45 -9.34
C THR A 393 -10.93 8.54 -8.21
N LYS A 394 -11.99 7.73 -8.25
CA LYS A 394 -13.10 7.75 -7.27
C LYS A 394 -13.38 6.40 -6.60
N ALA A 395 -12.78 5.32 -7.09
CA ALA A 395 -13.00 3.97 -6.60
C ALA A 395 -11.86 3.04 -7.04
N CYS A 396 -11.60 2.00 -6.26
CA CYS A 396 -10.79 0.86 -6.67
C CYS A 396 -11.61 -0.44 -6.59
N VAL A 397 -11.20 -1.46 -7.33
CA VAL A 397 -11.91 -2.75 -7.44
C VAL A 397 -11.24 -3.83 -6.62
#